data_AF-A0A9D9DP66-F1
#
_entry.id   AF-A0A9D9DP66-F1
#
_cell.length_a   1.000
_cell.length_b   1.000
_cell.length_c   1.000
_cell.angle_alpha   90.00
_cell.angle_beta   90.00
_cell.angle_gamma   90.00
#
_symmetry.space_group_name_H-M   'P 1'
#
loop_
_entity.id
_entity.type
_entity.pdbx_description
1 polymer ?
#
loop_
_entity_poly.entity_id
_entity_poly.type
_entity_poly.pdbx_seq_one_letter_code
_entity_poly.pdbx_strand_id
1 'polypeptide(L)'
;MEKKQAISAIMTALQIEALLREGHLEQAYDQLHKLLEREPDNAHAWYLLGGIYRRQQLWGEAINAYNKAKMINPDGPAATAIEAIYEILDYNNMKLTNP
;
A
#
# COMPACT_ATOMS: atom_id res chain seq x y z
N MET A 1 -10.38 -34.53 -10.94
CA MET A 1 -11.28 -33.58 -10.28
C MET A 1 -10.72 -33.28 -8.90
N GLU A 2 -9.90 -32.25 -8.74
CA GLU A 2 -9.63 -31.65 -7.41
C GLU A 2 -9.23 -30.17 -7.60
N LYS A 3 -10.13 -29.38 -8.21
CA LYS A 3 -10.18 -27.95 -7.91
C LYS A 3 -10.69 -27.86 -6.46
N LYS A 4 -9.82 -28.17 -5.49
CA LYS A 4 -10.05 -27.83 -4.10
C LYS A 4 -10.23 -26.34 -4.10
N GLN A 5 -11.47 -25.91 -3.92
CA GLN A 5 -11.82 -24.53 -3.64
C GLN A 5 -10.85 -24.09 -2.55
N ALA A 6 -9.89 -23.24 -2.94
CA ALA A 6 -8.96 -22.66 -2.01
C ALA A 6 -9.83 -21.92 -1.00
N ILE A 7 -9.94 -22.46 0.20
CA ILE A 7 -10.21 -21.64 1.37
C ILE A 7 -9.09 -20.60 1.30
N SER A 8 -9.41 -19.40 0.79
CA SER A 8 -8.43 -18.35 0.52
C SER A 8 -7.84 -17.93 1.86
N ALA A 9 -6.84 -18.65 2.34
CA ALA A 9 -6.13 -18.32 3.55
C ALA A 9 -5.62 -16.88 3.39
N ILE A 10 -5.89 -16.06 4.41
CA ILE A 10 -5.38 -14.69 4.46
C ILE A 10 -3.86 -14.79 4.36
N MET A 11 -3.31 -14.17 3.31
CA MET A 11 -1.87 -14.17 3.09
C MET A 11 -1.17 -13.30 4.13
N THR A 12 0.07 -13.67 4.46
CA THR A 12 0.93 -12.81 5.28
C THR A 12 1.44 -11.63 4.47
N ALA A 13 1.86 -10.56 5.15
CA ALA A 13 2.46 -9.39 4.50
C ALA A 13 3.62 -9.78 3.56
N LEU A 14 4.43 -10.78 3.91
CA LEU A 14 5.54 -11.28 3.09
C LEU A 14 5.08 -11.95 1.78
N GLN A 15 4.00 -12.72 1.83
CA GLN A 15 3.42 -13.36 0.64
C GLN A 15 2.78 -12.31 -0.28
N ILE A 16 2.10 -11.33 0.30
CA ILE A 16 1.54 -10.21 -0.44
C ILE A 16 2.65 -9.39 -1.09
N GLU A 17 3.75 -9.14 -0.39
CA GLU A 17 4.90 -8.45 -0.96
C GLU A 17 5.48 -9.20 -2.17
N ALA A 18 5.51 -10.54 -2.13
CA ALA A 18 5.88 -11.34 -3.28
C ALA A 18 4.95 -11.12 -4.47
N LEU A 19 3.63 -11.12 -4.26
CA LEU A 19 2.64 -10.79 -5.30
C LEU A 19 2.90 -9.41 -5.91
N LEU A 20 3.24 -8.41 -5.08
CA LEU A 20 3.54 -7.05 -5.55
C LEU A 20 4.83 -6.96 -6.38
N ARG A 21 5.82 -7.83 -6.11
CA ARG A 21 7.04 -7.95 -6.91
C ARG A 21 6.77 -8.64 -8.25
N GLU A 22 5.85 -9.59 -8.27
CA GLU A 22 5.43 -10.32 -9.49
C GLU A 22 4.43 -9.53 -10.35
N GLY A 23 3.90 -8.40 -9.85
CA GLY A 23 2.96 -7.55 -10.58
C GLY A 23 1.49 -7.93 -10.40
N HIS A 24 1.17 -8.89 -9.53
CA HIS A 24 -0.18 -9.32 -9.20
C HIS A 24 -0.89 -8.31 -8.27
N LEU A 25 -1.06 -7.07 -8.74
CA LEU A 25 -1.55 -5.94 -7.94
C LEU A 25 -2.96 -6.15 -7.40
N GLU A 26 -3.89 -6.65 -8.22
CA GLU A 26 -5.28 -6.88 -7.80
C GLU A 26 -5.37 -7.95 -6.69
N GLN A 27 -4.64 -9.06 -6.85
CA GLN A 27 -4.61 -10.11 -5.83
C GLN A 27 -3.98 -9.63 -4.53
N ALA A 28 -2.88 -8.87 -4.62
CA ALA A 28 -2.24 -8.28 -3.45
C ALA A 28 -3.17 -7.29 -2.73
N TYR A 29 -3.92 -6.49 -3.49
CA TYR A 29 -4.92 -5.56 -2.95
C TYR A 29 -6.01 -6.29 -2.15
N ASP A 30 -6.62 -7.32 -2.74
CA ASP A 30 -7.65 -8.12 -2.07
C ASP A 30 -7.14 -8.80 -0.80
N GLN A 31 -5.92 -9.32 -0.83
CA GLN A 31 -5.31 -9.98 0.32
C GLN A 31 -4.92 -8.97 1.41
N LEU A 32 -4.50 -7.76 1.05
CA LEU A 32 -4.21 -6.70 2.02
C LEU A 32 -5.45 -6.26 2.76
N HIS A 33 -6.58 -6.09 2.08
CA HIS A 33 -7.84 -5.77 2.74
C HIS A 33 -8.24 -6.84 3.74
N LYS A 34 -8.22 -8.11 3.34
CA LYS A 34 -8.50 -9.23 4.26
C LYS A 34 -7.51 -9.30 5.43
N LEU A 35 -6.23 -9.03 5.17
CA LEU A 35 -5.21 -9.01 6.22
C LEU A 35 -5.47 -7.87 7.21
N LEU A 36 -5.83 -6.68 6.73
CA LEU A 36 -6.12 -5.50 7.56
C LEU A 36 -7.45 -5.60 8.30
N GLU A 37 -8.44 -6.33 7.78
CA GLU A 37 -9.65 -6.68 8.51
C GLU A 37 -9.34 -7.54 9.75
N ARG A 38 -8.36 -8.43 9.64
CA ARG A 38 -7.92 -9.30 10.73
C ARG A 38 -6.89 -8.63 11.66
N GLU A 39 -5.98 -7.88 11.07
CA GLU A 39 -4.83 -7.25 11.73
C GLU A 39 -4.82 -5.75 11.40
N PRO A 40 -5.77 -4.97 11.98
CA PRO A 40 -5.87 -3.54 11.70
C PRO A 40 -4.65 -2.74 12.16
N ASP A 41 -3.86 -3.30 13.10
CA ASP A 41 -2.64 -2.70 13.63
C ASP A 41 -1.38 -3.23 12.91
N ASN A 42 -1.50 -3.81 11.72
CA ASN A 42 -0.35 -4.24 10.93
C ASN A 42 0.22 -3.08 10.11
N ALA A 43 1.22 -2.38 10.67
CA ALA A 43 1.88 -1.25 10.00
C ALA A 43 2.45 -1.62 8.62
N HIS A 44 2.99 -2.83 8.47
CA HIS A 44 3.57 -3.28 7.21
C HIS A 44 2.49 -3.49 6.14
N ALA A 45 1.34 -4.07 6.48
CA ALA A 45 0.22 -4.23 5.57
C ALA A 45 -0.33 -2.86 5.10
N TRP A 46 -0.51 -1.90 6.01
CA TRP A 46 -0.88 -0.53 5.64
C TRP A 46 0.13 0.13 4.71
N TYR A 47 1.43 -0.08 4.94
CA TYR A 47 2.48 0.42 4.07
C TYR A 47 2.44 -0.22 2.67
N LEU A 48 2.24 -1.53 2.58
CA LEU A 48 2.08 -2.22 1.28
C LEU A 48 0.85 -1.72 0.53
N LEU A 49 -0.26 -1.47 1.22
CA LEU A 49 -1.48 -0.91 0.62
C LEU A 49 -1.26 0.51 0.09
N GLY A 50 -0.57 1.37 0.86
CA GLY A 50 -0.15 2.68 0.39
C GLY A 50 0.76 2.59 -0.85
N GLY A 51 1.62 1.56 -0.90
CA GLY A 51 2.45 1.26 -2.07
C GLY A 51 1.66 0.93 -3.33
N ILE A 52 0.54 0.20 -3.21
CA ILE A 52 -0.37 -0.08 -4.32
C ILE A 52 -1.00 1.23 -4.82
N TYR A 53 -1.59 2.02 -3.92
CA TYR A 53 -2.23 3.29 -4.29
C TYR A 53 -1.24 4.27 -4.93
N ARG A 54 0.00 4.33 -4.42
CA ARG A 54 1.08 5.15 -4.99
C ARG A 54 1.42 4.74 -6.42
N ARG A 55 1.48 3.43 -6.71
CA ARG A 55 1.70 2.92 -8.08
C ARG A 55 0.55 3.27 -9.03
N GLN A 56 -0.67 3.36 -8.51
CA GLN A 56 -1.87 3.78 -9.24
C GLN A 56 -2.03 5.31 -9.32
N GLN A 57 -1.09 6.08 -8.75
CA GLN A 57 -1.18 7.55 -8.64
C GLN A 57 -2.41 8.05 -7.87
N LEU A 58 -2.98 7.19 -7.03
CA LEU A 58 -4.04 7.52 -6.08
C LEU A 58 -3.39 8.13 -4.84
N TRP A 59 -2.91 9.37 -4.98
CA TRP A 59 -2.04 10.02 -4.00
C TRP A 59 -2.72 10.20 -2.64
N GLY A 60 -4.02 10.54 -2.62
CA GLY A 60 -4.77 10.75 -1.38
C GLY A 60 -4.92 9.45 -0.58
N GLU A 61 -5.29 8.37 -1.26
CA GLU A 61 -5.45 7.04 -0.70
C GLU A 61 -4.11 6.46 -0.23
N ALA A 62 -3.04 6.71 -0.99
CA ALA A 62 -1.68 6.35 -0.60
C ALA A 62 -1.26 7.05 0.70
N ILE A 63 -1.45 8.36 0.79
CA ILE A 63 -1.15 9.14 2.00
C ILE A 63 -1.98 8.65 3.19
N ASN A 64 -3.27 8.36 2.99
CA ASN A 64 -4.13 7.84 4.06
C ASN A 64 -3.64 6.49 4.60
N ALA A 65 -3.30 5.55 3.71
CA ALA A 65 -2.77 4.25 4.11
C ALA A 65 -1.39 4.37 4.79
N TYR A 66 -0.50 5.22 4.28
CA TYR A 66 0.79 5.48 4.92
C TYR A 66 0.64 6.18 6.27
N ASN A 67 -0.32 7.08 6.43
CA ASN A 67 -0.60 7.71 7.73
C ASN A 67 -1.03 6.67 8.77
N LYS A 68 -1.86 5.69 8.38
CA LYS A 68 -2.20 4.56 9.26
C LYS A 68 -0.96 3.76 9.65
N ALA A 69 -0.11 3.42 8.68
CA ALA A 69 1.16 2.73 8.96
C ALA A 69 2.06 3.53 9.91
N LYS A 70 2.19 4.85 9.71
CA LYS A 70 2.98 5.76 10.54
C LYS A 70 2.42 5.90 11.96
N MET A 71 1.10 5.93 12.13
CA MET A 71 0.47 5.97 13.45
C MET A 71 0.81 4.73 14.29
N ILE A 72 0.91 3.57 13.64
CA ILE A 72 1.22 2.29 14.30
C ILE A 72 2.73 2.14 14.52
N ASN A 73 3.53 2.46 13.52
CA ASN A 73 5.00 2.44 13.59
C ASN A 73 5.58 3.77 13.08
N PRO A 74 5.79 4.75 13.98
CA PRO A 74 6.31 6.07 13.63
C PRO A 74 7.72 6.05 13.02
N ASP A 75 8.55 5.08 13.43
CA ASP A 75 9.93 4.92 12.97
C ASP A 75 10.03 4.10 11.67
N GLY A 76 8.89 3.69 11.11
CA GLY A 76 8.80 2.93 9.87
C GLY A 76 8.98 3.77 8.60
N PRO A 77 9.03 3.13 7.43
CA PRO A 77 9.25 3.80 6.13
C PRO A 77 8.04 4.62 5.64
N ALA A 78 6.93 4.64 6.39
CA ALA A 78 5.71 5.31 5.98
C ALA A 78 5.86 6.83 5.95
N ALA A 79 6.63 7.42 6.89
CA ALA A 79 6.85 8.87 6.92
C ALA A 79 7.58 9.36 5.67
N THR A 80 8.68 8.70 5.30
CA THR A 80 9.45 9.04 4.09
C THR A 80 8.65 8.78 2.81
N ALA A 81 7.78 7.76 2.80
CA ALA A 81 6.88 7.52 1.66
C ALA A 81 5.83 8.62 1.46
N ILE A 82 5.33 9.23 2.55
CA ILE A 82 4.42 10.38 2.50
C ILE A 82 5.16 11.61 1.95
N GLU A 83 6.36 11.89 2.47
CA GLU A 83 7.20 13.00 2.00
C GLU A 83 7.48 12.89 0.50
N ALA A 84 7.85 11.70 0.01
CA ALA A 84 8.07 11.46 -1.41
C ALA A 84 6.83 11.73 -2.27
N ILE A 85 5.61 11.49 -1.76
CA ILE A 85 4.38 11.84 -2.49
C ILE A 85 4.21 13.36 -2.55
N TYR A 86 4.44 14.07 -1.44
CA TYR A 86 4.35 15.53 -1.44
C TYR A 86 5.37 16.17 -2.40
N GLU A 87 6.59 15.65 -2.48
CA GLU A 87 7.59 16.11 -3.45
C GLU A 87 7.12 15.92 -4.89
N ILE A 88 6.52 14.76 -5.22
CA ILE A 88 5.96 14.50 -6.56
C ILE A 88 4.84 15.49 -6.89
N LEU A 89 3.94 15.74 -5.93
CA LEU A 89 2.81 16.64 -6.13
C LEU A 89 3.25 18.11 -6.25
N ASP A 90 4.20 18.53 -5.42
CA ASP A 90 4.74 19.90 -5.46
C ASP A 90 5.50 20.16 -6.76
N TYR A 91 6.33 19.20 -7.21
CA TYR A 91 7.00 19.26 -8.51
C TYR A 91 6.00 19.43 -9.66
N ASN A 92 4.88 18.70 -9.63
CA ASN A 92 3.84 18.81 -10.66
C ASN A 92 3.15 20.18 -10.62
N ASN A 93 2.91 20.74 -9.43
CA ASN A 93 2.32 22.07 -9.28
C ASN A 93 3.26 23.18 -9.78
N MET A 94 4.57 23.08 -9.49
CA MET A 94 5.55 24.07 -9.92
C MET A 94 5.70 24.14 -11.46
N LYS A 95 5.54 23.02 -12.17
CA LYS A 95 5.53 23.00 -13.65
C LYS A 95 4.31 23.71 -14.27
N LEU A 96 3.17 23.73 -13.58
CA LEU A 96 1.96 24.41 -14.06
C LEU A 96 2.00 25.93 -13.84
N THR A 97 2.84 26.40 -12.91
CA THR A 97 2.98 27.84 -12.58
C THR A 97 4.13 28.53 -13.29
N ASN A 98 4.87 27.85 -14.17
CA ASN A 98 5.96 28.45 -14.94
C ASN A 98 5.58 28.54 -16.43
N PRO A 99 4.94 29.65 -16.87
CA PRO A 99 4.59 29.90 -18.27
C PRO A 99 5.80 30.15 -19.17
#